data_AF-A0A820D631-F1
#
_entry.id   AF-A0A820D631-F1
#
_cell.length_a   1.000
_cell.length_b   1.000
_cell.length_c   1.000
_cell.angle_alpha   90.00
_cell.angle_beta   90.00
_cell.angle_gamma   90.00
#
_symmetry.space_group_name_H-M   'P 1'
#
loop_
_entity.id
_entity.type
_entity.pdbx_description
1 polymer ?
#
loop_
_entity_poly.entity_id
_entity_poly.type
_entity_poly.pdbx_seq_one_letter_code
_entity_poly.pdbx_strand_id
1 'polypeptide(L)'
;RELHRAGHYIIIQTARRMKTHKSNVGAVIADIGRITLETLAKFDIPYDEVLFGKPYADVYVDDSAIHALIDTTKEIGWSLDDTTYNTHNPKQVKGFISSRHFHTVQQLDNMIIKSSSTDCLKGEIYFYRNIPPSIRDLFPHLDRTEANKDAGISSIIMEKINGTTYSHLFTNLCLTEGRLLKFLSSLQRIHLSVPIESTELKSNIYANYSNKILSRYNHYIDTYVSIDEYFKKYFESSVISSTEFVDCIVKYFAEYEKSKRGVHSSIIHGDPVFSNALLTSDNRVVFIDMRGSLATELSIQGDINYDLAKVYQSLTGYDFILLNKAELLSTIARTLTRSKLD
;
A
#
# COMPACT_ATOMS: atom_id res chain seq x y z
N ARG A 1 -13.84 19.94 -19.93
CA ARG A 1 -13.48 21.10 -20.79
C ARG A 1 -12.59 20.69 -21.95
N GLU A 2 -11.42 20.11 -21.70
CA GLU A 2 -10.52 19.65 -22.78
C GLU A 2 -11.17 18.57 -23.65
N LEU A 3 -11.86 17.60 -23.02
CA LEU A 3 -12.63 16.58 -23.75
C LEU A 3 -13.68 17.20 -24.69
N HIS A 4 -14.48 18.14 -24.21
CA HIS A 4 -15.46 18.84 -25.04
C HIS A 4 -14.79 19.64 -26.18
N ARG A 5 -13.64 20.30 -25.92
CA ARG A 5 -12.87 20.99 -26.98
C ARG A 5 -12.30 20.03 -28.02
N ALA A 6 -11.99 18.80 -27.63
CA ALA A 6 -11.55 17.74 -28.53
C ALA A 6 -12.73 17.08 -29.30
N GLY A 7 -13.95 17.59 -29.15
CA GLY A 7 -15.14 17.12 -29.87
C GLY A 7 -15.85 15.93 -29.24
N HIS A 8 -15.51 15.57 -28.00
CA HIS A 8 -16.21 14.51 -27.27
C HIS A 8 -17.58 14.98 -26.77
N TYR A 9 -18.57 14.08 -26.88
CA TYR A 9 -19.90 14.25 -26.32
C TYR A 9 -19.88 13.94 -24.82
N ILE A 10 -20.34 14.86 -23.99
CA ILE A 10 -20.22 14.84 -22.53
C ILE A 10 -21.60 14.68 -21.89
N ILE A 11 -21.83 13.51 -21.30
CA ILE A 11 -23.05 13.21 -20.53
C ILE A 11 -22.69 13.23 -19.03
N ILE A 12 -23.38 14.07 -18.26
CA ILE A 12 -23.25 14.12 -16.80
C ILE A 12 -24.37 13.28 -16.17
N GLN A 13 -24.03 12.11 -15.63
CA GLN A 13 -24.98 11.25 -14.92
C GLN A 13 -24.79 11.35 -13.40
N THR A 14 -25.81 11.79 -12.65
CA THR A 14 -25.68 12.15 -11.22
C THR A 14 -26.55 11.30 -10.28
N ALA A 15 -25.97 10.88 -9.16
CA ALA A 15 -26.64 10.16 -8.06
C ALA A 15 -26.98 11.08 -6.86
N ARG A 16 -26.75 12.40 -6.98
CA ARG A 16 -26.96 13.35 -5.87
C ARG A 16 -28.40 13.30 -5.38
N ARG A 17 -28.57 13.24 -4.05
CA ARG A 17 -29.86 13.14 -3.34
C ARG A 17 -30.73 11.92 -3.68
N MET A 18 -30.23 10.95 -4.45
CA MET A 18 -30.98 9.72 -4.77
C MET A 18 -31.31 8.91 -3.51
N LYS A 19 -30.36 8.78 -2.57
CA LYS A 19 -30.61 8.15 -1.25
C LYS A 19 -31.65 8.92 -0.43
N THR A 20 -31.56 10.25 -0.43
CA THR A 20 -32.48 11.13 0.33
C THR A 20 -33.92 11.00 -0.16
N HIS A 21 -34.12 10.92 -1.47
CA HIS A 21 -35.44 10.85 -2.10
C HIS A 21 -35.87 9.42 -2.47
N LYS A 22 -35.26 8.39 -1.85
CA LYS A 22 -35.61 6.97 -2.04
C LYS A 22 -35.71 6.59 -3.54
N SER A 23 -34.73 7.05 -4.32
CA SER A 23 -34.61 6.83 -5.76
C SER A 23 -35.74 7.43 -6.62
N ASN A 24 -36.56 8.33 -6.09
CA ASN A 24 -37.55 9.07 -6.88
C ASN A 24 -36.87 10.21 -7.64
N VAL A 25 -36.66 10.00 -8.95
CA VAL A 25 -35.97 10.97 -9.83
C VAL A 25 -36.73 12.29 -9.93
N GLY A 26 -38.06 12.26 -9.98
CA GLY A 26 -38.88 13.48 -10.04
C GLY A 26 -38.70 14.36 -8.81
N ALA A 27 -38.65 13.75 -7.62
CA ALA A 27 -38.39 14.46 -6.36
C ALA A 27 -36.96 15.02 -6.30
N VAL A 28 -35.97 14.29 -6.81
CA VAL A 28 -34.58 14.77 -6.92
C VAL A 28 -34.49 15.99 -7.83
N ILE A 29 -35.11 15.94 -9.01
CA ILE A 29 -35.10 17.07 -9.96
C ILE A 29 -35.79 18.29 -9.34
N ALA A 30 -36.93 18.09 -8.67
CA ALA A 30 -37.65 19.18 -8.00
C ALA A 30 -36.82 19.85 -6.88
N ASP A 31 -36.03 19.08 -6.15
CA ASP A 31 -35.18 19.56 -5.05
C ASP A 31 -33.89 20.22 -5.54
N ILE A 32 -33.10 19.52 -6.37
CA ILE A 32 -31.73 19.93 -6.71
C ILE A 32 -31.47 20.17 -8.19
N GLY A 33 -32.48 20.01 -9.07
CA GLY A 33 -32.30 20.16 -10.52
C GLY A 33 -31.75 21.53 -10.87
N ARG A 34 -32.43 22.59 -10.41
CA ARG A 34 -32.02 23.98 -10.64
C ARG A 34 -30.61 24.26 -10.10
N ILE A 35 -30.36 23.89 -8.84
CA ILE A 35 -29.06 24.12 -8.18
C ILE A 35 -27.93 23.43 -8.96
N THR A 36 -28.17 22.23 -9.47
CA THR A 36 -27.18 21.47 -10.25
C THR A 36 -26.83 22.20 -11.54
N LEU A 37 -27.83 22.65 -12.30
CA LEU A 37 -27.63 23.39 -13.55
C LEU A 37 -26.97 24.76 -13.33
N GLU A 38 -27.41 25.50 -12.30
CA GLU A 38 -26.79 26.78 -11.91
C GLU A 38 -25.32 26.60 -11.51
N THR A 39 -24.99 25.49 -10.84
CA THR A 39 -23.60 25.17 -10.48
C THR A 39 -22.75 24.91 -11.72
N LEU A 40 -23.25 24.10 -12.66
CA LEU A 40 -22.54 23.82 -13.91
C LEU A 40 -22.29 25.11 -14.71
N ALA A 41 -23.30 25.98 -14.79
CA ALA A 41 -23.20 27.28 -15.45
C ALA A 41 -22.21 28.22 -14.74
N LYS A 42 -22.31 28.33 -13.41
CA LYS A 42 -21.40 29.17 -12.59
C LYS A 42 -19.94 28.80 -12.78
N PHE A 43 -19.65 27.51 -12.94
CA PHE A 43 -18.30 27.00 -13.12
C PHE A 43 -17.95 26.76 -14.59
N ASP A 44 -18.74 27.20 -15.56
CA ASP A 44 -18.49 27.01 -17.00
C ASP A 44 -18.04 25.57 -17.32
N ILE A 45 -18.81 24.59 -16.83
CA ILE A 45 -18.56 23.17 -17.05
C ILE A 45 -19.37 22.76 -18.30
N PRO A 46 -18.71 22.45 -19.44
CA PRO A 46 -19.42 22.07 -20.66
C PRO A 46 -19.98 20.65 -20.55
N TYR A 47 -21.21 20.48 -21.03
CA TYR A 47 -21.93 19.21 -21.12
C TYR A 47 -22.95 19.27 -22.27
N ASP A 48 -23.28 18.10 -22.82
CA ASP A 48 -24.34 17.95 -23.83
C ASP A 48 -25.64 17.46 -23.18
N GLU A 49 -25.54 16.56 -22.19
CA GLU A 49 -26.69 16.02 -21.46
C GLU A 49 -26.45 15.96 -19.95
N VAL A 50 -27.54 16.09 -19.18
CA VAL A 50 -27.55 15.84 -17.74
C VAL A 50 -28.64 14.82 -17.41
N LEU A 51 -28.21 13.65 -16.92
CA LEU A 51 -29.10 12.57 -16.53
C LEU A 51 -29.17 12.48 -15.01
N PHE A 52 -30.34 12.82 -14.46
CA PHE A 52 -30.67 12.53 -13.07
C PHE A 52 -31.14 11.09 -12.93
N GLY A 53 -30.91 10.49 -11.77
CA GLY A 53 -31.41 9.14 -11.50
C GLY A 53 -30.35 8.05 -11.52
N LYS A 54 -29.05 8.39 -11.50
CA LYS A 54 -28.01 7.37 -11.28
C LYS A 54 -28.30 6.68 -9.94
N PRO A 55 -28.52 5.35 -9.90
CA PRO A 55 -28.87 4.65 -8.66
C PRO A 55 -27.83 4.94 -7.58
N TYR A 56 -28.23 5.15 -6.32
CA TYR A 56 -27.25 5.26 -5.24
C TYR A 56 -26.67 3.87 -4.95
N ALA A 57 -25.36 3.71 -5.13
CA ALA A 57 -24.65 2.47 -4.87
C ALA A 57 -23.28 2.76 -4.27
N ASP A 58 -22.75 1.82 -3.49
CA ASP A 58 -21.39 1.89 -2.95
C ASP A 58 -20.34 1.57 -4.04
N VAL A 59 -20.72 0.76 -5.04
CA VAL A 59 -19.88 0.35 -6.18
C VAL A 59 -20.70 0.32 -7.47
N TYR A 60 -20.12 0.76 -8.58
CA TYR A 60 -20.65 0.57 -9.94
C TYR A 60 -19.68 -0.28 -10.76
N VAL A 61 -20.17 -1.38 -11.31
CA VAL A 61 -19.42 -2.23 -12.24
C VAL A 61 -19.85 -1.86 -13.65
N ASP A 62 -18.91 -1.35 -14.44
CA ASP A 62 -19.13 -0.81 -15.79
C ASP A 62 -17.80 -0.77 -16.56
N ASP A 63 -17.84 -0.68 -17.89
CA ASP A 63 -16.64 -0.52 -18.72
C ASP A 63 -15.83 0.74 -18.37
N SER A 64 -16.52 1.75 -17.83
CA SER A 64 -16.02 3.07 -17.46
C SER A 64 -15.90 3.27 -15.93
N ALA A 65 -16.21 2.26 -15.12
CA ALA A 65 -16.13 2.29 -13.64
C ALA A 65 -15.27 1.14 -13.12
N ILE A 66 -15.82 0.20 -12.34
CA ILE A 66 -15.10 -1.03 -11.99
C ILE A 66 -15.27 -2.02 -13.13
N HIS A 67 -14.17 -2.32 -13.81
CA HIS A 67 -14.18 -3.20 -14.97
C HIS A 67 -14.33 -4.66 -14.53
N ALA A 68 -15.34 -5.38 -15.05
CA ALA A 68 -15.58 -6.77 -14.64
C ALA A 68 -14.50 -7.78 -15.12
N LEU A 69 -13.66 -7.38 -16.08
CA LEU A 69 -12.56 -8.21 -16.61
C LEU A 69 -11.28 -8.18 -15.76
N ILE A 70 -11.18 -7.31 -14.74
CA ILE A 70 -10.07 -7.32 -13.77
C ILE A 70 -10.48 -8.04 -12.49
N ASP A 71 -9.50 -8.33 -11.62
CA ASP A 71 -9.71 -9.01 -10.33
C ASP A 71 -10.64 -8.15 -9.44
N THR A 72 -11.94 -8.38 -9.61
CA THR A 72 -12.99 -7.54 -9.04
C THR A 72 -12.93 -7.60 -7.52
N THR A 73 -12.54 -8.75 -6.95
CA THR A 73 -12.27 -8.93 -5.52
C THR A 73 -11.23 -7.95 -5.00
N LYS A 74 -10.12 -7.77 -5.74
CA LYS A 74 -9.07 -6.81 -5.37
C LYS A 74 -9.52 -5.37 -5.52
N GLU A 75 -10.29 -5.06 -6.56
CA GLU A 75 -10.77 -3.70 -6.81
C GLU A 75 -11.78 -3.24 -5.76
N ILE A 76 -12.73 -4.11 -5.41
CA ILE A 76 -13.80 -3.78 -4.47
C ILE A 76 -13.42 -4.06 -3.01
N GLY A 77 -12.32 -4.76 -2.77
CA GLY A 77 -11.90 -5.17 -1.42
C GLY A 77 -12.71 -6.34 -0.84
N TRP A 78 -13.50 -7.05 -1.66
CA TRP A 78 -14.46 -8.07 -1.21
C TRP A 78 -14.21 -9.40 -1.91
N SER A 79 -13.79 -10.43 -1.16
CA SER A 79 -13.63 -11.78 -1.73
C SER A 79 -14.98 -12.45 -1.91
N LEU A 80 -15.25 -12.89 -3.14
CA LEU A 80 -16.25 -13.90 -3.41
C LEU A 80 -15.78 -15.21 -2.79
N ASP A 81 -16.68 -15.92 -2.10
CA ASP A 81 -16.44 -17.27 -1.61
C ASP A 81 -16.17 -18.13 -2.85
N ASP A 82 -14.90 -18.44 -3.18
CA ASP A 82 -14.69 -19.52 -4.12
C ASP A 82 -13.40 -20.33 -3.95
N THR A 83 -13.68 -21.63 -3.97
CA THR A 83 -12.85 -22.82 -3.79
C THR A 83 -11.85 -23.06 -4.93
N THR A 84 -11.54 -22.04 -5.74
CA THR A 84 -10.71 -22.16 -6.94
C THR A 84 -9.25 -21.72 -6.74
N TYR A 85 -8.94 -21.06 -5.61
CA TYR A 85 -7.55 -20.92 -5.17
C TYR A 85 -7.15 -22.13 -4.32
N ASN A 86 -6.55 -23.12 -4.98
CA ASN A 86 -5.80 -24.21 -4.35
C ASN A 86 -4.73 -23.62 -3.42
N THR A 87 -5.10 -23.36 -2.18
CA THR A 87 -4.18 -23.17 -1.07
C THR A 87 -4.72 -23.98 0.11
N HIS A 88 -3.89 -24.89 0.61
CA HIS A 88 -4.14 -25.74 1.77
C HIS A 88 -4.28 -24.92 3.06
N ASN A 89 -5.31 -24.08 3.19
CA ASN A 89 -5.58 -23.34 4.41
C ASN A 89 -7.09 -23.33 4.72
N PRO A 90 -7.55 -24.16 5.67
CA PRO A 90 -8.95 -24.19 6.06
C PRO A 90 -9.16 -23.09 7.10
N LYS A 91 -9.64 -21.92 6.65
CA LYS A 91 -10.42 -20.89 7.39
C LYS A 91 -10.33 -19.54 6.66
N GLN A 92 -11.06 -19.40 5.55
CA GLN A 92 -11.32 -18.10 4.96
C GLN A 92 -12.46 -17.42 5.73
N VAL A 93 -12.28 -16.15 6.08
CA VAL A 93 -13.35 -15.29 6.58
C VAL A 93 -13.96 -14.58 5.38
N LYS A 94 -15.28 -14.73 5.23
CA LYS A 94 -16.10 -14.17 4.17
C LYS A 94 -15.86 -12.66 3.96
N GLY A 95 -15.69 -12.23 2.70
CA GLY A 95 -15.69 -10.80 2.33
C GLY A 95 -14.36 -10.05 2.39
N PHE A 96 -13.20 -10.72 2.46
CA PHE A 96 -11.89 -10.05 2.55
C PHE A 96 -10.85 -10.59 1.57
N ILE A 97 -10.03 -9.68 1.02
CA ILE A 97 -8.77 -10.05 0.36
C ILE A 97 -7.84 -10.68 1.41
N SER A 98 -7.39 -11.89 1.13
CA SER A 98 -6.46 -12.65 1.97
C SER A 98 -5.28 -11.79 2.44
N SER A 99 -5.03 -11.77 3.76
CA SER A 99 -3.77 -11.26 4.27
C SER A 99 -2.61 -12.09 3.70
N ARG A 100 -1.41 -11.50 3.57
CA ARG A 100 -0.22 -12.28 3.21
C ARG A 100 -0.18 -13.54 4.09
N HIS A 101 0.16 -14.69 3.48
CA HIS A 101 0.36 -15.97 4.19
C HIS A 101 0.97 -15.68 5.58
N PHE A 102 0.47 -16.31 6.65
CA PHE A 102 0.93 -16.25 8.05
C PHE A 102 0.10 -15.42 9.07
N HIS A 103 -0.78 -14.48 8.69
CA HIS A 103 -1.57 -13.70 9.67
C HIS A 103 -3.07 -14.05 9.67
N THR A 104 -3.67 -14.10 10.87
CA THR A 104 -5.14 -14.07 11.01
C THR A 104 -5.55 -12.68 11.46
N VAL A 105 -6.32 -11.99 10.64
CA VAL A 105 -6.86 -10.66 10.96
C VAL A 105 -8.36 -10.81 11.20
N GLN A 106 -8.82 -10.43 12.39
CA GLN A 106 -10.24 -10.39 12.73
C GLN A 106 -10.64 -8.95 13.01
N GLN A 107 -11.80 -8.53 12.49
CA GLN A 107 -12.37 -7.24 12.81
C GLN A 107 -13.49 -7.42 13.84
N LEU A 108 -13.43 -6.63 14.91
CA LEU A 108 -14.51 -6.52 15.89
C LEU A 108 -14.85 -5.04 16.03
N ASP A 109 -15.99 -4.63 15.49
CA ASP A 109 -16.46 -3.24 15.47
C ASP A 109 -15.39 -2.24 14.97
N ASN A 110 -14.80 -1.48 15.90
CA ASN A 110 -13.78 -0.45 15.70
C ASN A 110 -12.35 -0.93 16.00
N MET A 111 -12.13 -2.24 16.17
CA MET A 111 -10.84 -2.84 16.48
C MET A 111 -10.43 -3.88 15.44
N ILE A 112 -9.12 -4.04 15.31
CA ILE A 112 -8.45 -5.08 14.54
C ILE A 112 -7.67 -5.97 15.51
N ILE A 113 -7.85 -7.28 15.37
CA ILE A 113 -7.09 -8.31 16.07
C ILE A 113 -6.18 -8.97 15.04
N LYS A 114 -4.86 -8.83 15.21
CA LYS A 114 -3.83 -9.46 14.38
C LYS A 114 -3.15 -10.57 15.18
N SER A 115 -3.31 -11.81 14.76
CA SER A 115 -2.73 -12.99 15.43
C SER A 115 -1.74 -13.73 14.52
N SER A 116 -0.62 -14.16 15.10
CA SER A 116 0.44 -14.92 14.43
C SER A 116 1.34 -15.63 15.46
N SER A 117 2.36 -16.33 14.99
CA SER A 117 3.43 -16.82 15.88
C SER A 117 4.07 -15.65 16.63
N THR A 118 4.49 -15.91 17.87
CA THR A 118 5.16 -14.90 18.72
C THR A 118 6.40 -14.32 18.04
N ASP A 119 7.14 -15.14 17.29
CA ASP A 119 8.32 -14.69 16.55
C ASP A 119 8.02 -13.72 15.41
N CYS A 120 6.84 -13.82 14.78
CA CYS A 120 6.43 -12.89 13.74
C CYS A 120 6.00 -11.52 14.31
N LEU A 121 5.36 -11.49 15.49
CA LEU A 121 4.79 -10.27 16.06
C LEU A 121 5.68 -9.57 17.08
N LYS A 122 6.75 -10.21 17.59
CA LYS A 122 7.63 -9.62 18.62
C LYS A 122 8.20 -8.25 18.22
N GLY A 123 8.53 -8.06 16.95
CA GLY A 123 9.07 -6.80 16.43
C GLY A 123 8.02 -5.68 16.48
N GLU A 124 6.83 -5.94 15.94
CA GLU A 124 5.71 -5.01 15.96
C GLU A 124 5.26 -4.66 17.39
N ILE A 125 5.16 -5.66 18.28
CA ILE A 125 4.89 -5.44 19.71
C ILE A 125 5.97 -4.57 20.35
N TYR A 126 7.24 -4.86 20.06
CA TYR A 126 8.35 -4.06 20.57
C TYR A 126 8.27 -2.62 20.07
N PHE A 127 7.91 -2.40 18.81
CA PHE A 127 7.74 -1.06 18.28
C PHE A 127 6.68 -0.26 19.05
N TYR A 128 5.46 -0.80 19.19
CA TYR A 128 4.40 -0.12 19.94
C TYR A 128 4.75 0.19 21.40
N ARG A 129 5.56 -0.66 22.05
CA ARG A 129 6.02 -0.42 23.42
C ARG A 129 7.04 0.72 23.54
N ASN A 130 7.73 1.06 22.45
CA ASN A 130 8.86 2.00 22.46
C ASN A 130 8.61 3.28 21.64
N ILE A 131 7.44 3.43 20.99
CA ILE A 131 7.13 4.66 20.25
C ILE A 131 6.97 5.88 21.17
N PRO A 132 7.62 7.02 20.86
CA PRO A 132 7.46 8.23 21.62
C PRO A 132 6.09 8.87 21.35
N PRO A 133 5.54 9.65 22.30
CA PRO A 133 4.23 10.28 22.14
C PRO A 133 4.15 11.23 20.93
N SER A 134 5.27 11.82 20.51
CA SER A 134 5.37 12.80 19.41
C SER A 134 4.96 12.29 18.03
N ILE A 135 4.94 10.97 17.83
CA ILE A 135 4.56 10.32 16.57
C ILE A 135 3.50 9.25 16.75
N ARG A 136 2.92 9.11 17.95
CA ARG A 136 1.89 8.08 18.20
C ARG A 136 0.65 8.29 17.33
N ASP A 137 0.38 9.54 16.92
CA ASP A 137 -0.70 9.90 16.00
C ASP A 137 -0.53 9.33 14.57
N LEU A 138 0.67 8.89 14.22
CA LEU A 138 0.98 8.30 12.92
C LEU A 138 0.74 6.78 12.87
N PHE A 139 0.26 6.16 13.94
CA PHE A 139 0.03 4.72 14.03
C PHE A 139 -1.34 4.43 14.66
N PRO A 140 -1.92 3.23 14.45
CA PRO A 140 -3.11 2.81 15.18
C PRO A 140 -2.90 2.83 16.69
N HIS A 141 -3.92 3.22 17.45
CA HIS A 141 -3.86 3.07 18.90
C HIS A 141 -3.82 1.58 19.29
N LEU A 142 -2.76 1.17 19.97
CA LEU A 142 -2.67 -0.16 20.57
C LEU A 142 -3.55 -0.22 21.82
N ASP A 143 -4.54 -1.11 21.83
CA ASP A 143 -5.36 -1.38 23.02
C ASP A 143 -4.61 -2.32 23.97
N ARG A 144 -4.26 -3.53 23.49
CA ARG A 144 -3.53 -4.53 24.28
C ARG A 144 -2.85 -5.58 23.41
N THR A 145 -1.98 -6.36 24.03
CA THR A 145 -1.36 -7.55 23.44
C THR A 145 -1.69 -8.77 24.27
N GLU A 146 -2.05 -9.88 23.63
CA GLU A 146 -2.34 -11.15 24.27
C GLU A 146 -1.31 -12.19 23.80
N ALA A 147 -0.83 -13.06 24.68
CA ALA A 147 0.13 -14.11 24.33
C ALA A 147 -0.29 -15.44 24.95
N ASN A 148 -0.38 -16.47 24.10
CA ASN A 148 -0.55 -17.85 24.54
C ASN A 148 0.81 -18.55 24.43
N LYS A 149 1.49 -18.69 25.58
CA LYS A 149 2.83 -19.29 25.64
C LYS A 149 2.83 -20.76 25.22
N ASP A 150 1.78 -21.50 25.54
CA ASP A 150 1.68 -22.94 25.25
C ASP A 150 1.49 -23.19 23.74
N ALA A 151 0.76 -22.30 23.07
CA ALA A 151 0.55 -22.37 21.62
C ALA A 151 1.64 -21.64 20.80
N GLY A 152 2.53 -20.86 21.43
CA GLY A 152 3.50 -20.03 20.73
C GLY A 152 2.89 -18.92 19.87
N ILE A 153 1.67 -18.48 20.19
CA ILE A 153 0.88 -17.50 19.43
C ILE A 153 0.78 -16.20 20.23
N SER A 154 0.92 -15.07 19.53
CA SER A 154 0.64 -13.74 20.07
C SER A 154 -0.45 -13.05 19.24
N SER A 155 -1.16 -12.12 19.86
CA SER A 155 -2.20 -11.30 19.25
C SER A 155 -2.01 -9.84 19.63
N ILE A 156 -2.24 -8.95 18.66
CA ILE A 156 -2.21 -7.50 18.84
C ILE A 156 -3.61 -6.97 18.56
N ILE A 157 -4.20 -6.29 19.53
CA ILE A 157 -5.51 -5.68 19.43
C ILE A 157 -5.30 -4.16 19.33
N MET A 158 -5.71 -3.58 18.21
CA MET A 158 -5.47 -2.17 17.91
C MET A 158 -6.68 -1.53 17.23
N GLU A 159 -6.71 -0.20 17.22
CA GLU A 159 -7.71 0.60 16.52
C GLU A 159 -7.81 0.22 15.03
N LYS A 160 -9.04 0.12 14.54
CA LYS A 160 -9.30 0.03 13.10
C LYS A 160 -9.20 1.43 12.47
N ILE A 161 -8.26 1.56 11.54
CA ILE A 161 -8.12 2.78 10.73
C ILE A 161 -9.02 2.71 9.50
N ASN A 162 -9.93 3.69 9.38
CA ASN A 162 -10.75 3.88 8.20
C ASN A 162 -10.05 4.84 7.23
N GLY A 163 -9.36 4.30 6.22
CA GLY A 163 -8.65 5.09 5.22
C GLY A 163 -8.37 4.31 3.95
N THR A 164 -7.91 5.01 2.93
CA THR A 164 -7.48 4.43 1.65
C THR A 164 -5.98 4.23 1.66
N THR A 165 -5.49 3.05 1.26
CA THR A 165 -4.05 2.80 1.22
C THR A 165 -3.36 3.67 0.16
N TYR A 166 -2.10 4.02 0.40
CA TYR A 166 -1.30 4.71 -0.61
C TYR A 166 -1.11 3.85 -1.88
N SER A 167 -1.14 2.52 -1.77
CA SER A 167 -1.12 1.63 -2.96
C SER A 167 -2.35 1.85 -3.83
N HIS A 168 -3.52 1.93 -3.20
CA HIS A 168 -4.77 2.16 -3.91
C HIS A 168 -4.78 3.56 -4.54
N LEU A 169 -4.28 4.58 -3.83
CA LEU A 169 -4.11 5.92 -4.41
C LEU A 169 -3.16 5.89 -5.61
N PHE A 170 -2.03 5.23 -5.49
CA PHE A 170 -1.01 5.21 -6.54
C PHE A 170 -1.45 4.45 -7.79
N THR A 171 -1.97 3.24 -7.61
CA THR A 171 -2.38 2.37 -8.73
C THR A 171 -3.63 2.83 -9.46
N ASN A 172 -4.46 3.66 -8.83
CA ASN A 172 -5.61 4.32 -9.44
C ASN A 172 -5.33 5.77 -9.85
N LEU A 173 -4.04 6.15 -9.99
CA LEU A 173 -3.61 7.48 -10.45
C LEU A 173 -4.18 8.65 -9.62
N CYS A 174 -4.49 8.37 -8.36
CA CYS A 174 -5.01 9.32 -7.37
C CYS A 174 -3.90 9.85 -6.45
N LEU A 175 -2.66 9.39 -6.56
CA LEU A 175 -1.55 9.91 -5.76
C LEU A 175 -1.04 11.23 -6.35
N THR A 176 -1.51 12.34 -5.78
CA THR A 176 -1.02 13.68 -6.14
C THR A 176 0.30 14.00 -5.45
N GLU A 177 1.04 14.99 -5.96
CA GLU A 177 2.26 15.49 -5.33
C GLU A 177 2.03 15.88 -3.86
N GLY A 178 0.94 16.60 -3.55
CA GLY A 178 0.61 16.97 -2.18
C GLY A 178 0.33 15.77 -1.26
N ARG A 179 -0.27 14.70 -1.78
CA ARG A 179 -0.49 13.46 -1.01
C ARG A 179 0.81 12.71 -0.77
N LEU A 180 1.70 12.67 -1.78
CA LEU A 180 3.03 12.08 -1.64
C LEU A 180 3.90 12.89 -0.67
N LEU A 181 3.91 14.21 -0.79
CA LEU A 181 4.63 15.09 0.13
C LEU A 181 4.16 14.86 1.57
N LYS A 182 2.85 14.73 1.78
CA LYS A 182 2.31 14.41 3.10
C LYS A 182 2.80 13.07 3.65
N PHE A 183 2.84 12.03 2.82
CA PHE A 183 3.42 10.73 3.20
C PHE A 183 4.87 10.90 3.64
N LEU A 184 5.68 11.59 2.82
CA LEU A 184 7.10 11.81 3.07
C LEU A 184 7.34 12.66 4.31
N SER A 185 6.55 13.71 4.54
CA SER A 185 6.62 14.52 5.75
C SER A 185 6.24 13.74 7.01
N SER A 186 5.23 12.87 6.95
CA SER A 186 4.90 11.98 8.06
C SER A 186 5.99 10.95 8.33
N LEU A 187 6.61 10.38 7.29
CA LEU A 187 7.75 9.48 7.44
C LEU A 187 8.98 10.21 8.01
N GLN A 188 9.24 11.45 7.57
CA GLN A 188 10.29 12.29 8.12
C GLN A 188 10.06 12.59 9.61
N ARG A 189 8.81 12.81 10.05
CA ARG A 189 8.50 12.94 11.48
C ARG A 189 8.92 11.70 12.27
N ILE A 190 8.75 10.50 11.72
CA ILE A 190 9.24 9.26 12.33
C ILE A 190 10.77 9.31 12.43
N HIS A 191 11.47 9.61 11.33
CA HIS A 191 12.94 9.63 11.28
C HIS A 191 13.61 10.70 12.14
N LEU A 192 12.94 11.82 12.39
CA LEU A 192 13.45 12.90 13.24
C LEU A 192 13.06 12.74 14.73
N SER A 193 12.28 11.70 15.07
CA SER A 193 11.82 11.49 16.43
C SER A 193 12.87 10.81 17.30
N VAL A 194 12.92 11.24 18.56
CA VAL A 194 13.82 10.70 19.58
C VAL A 194 13.00 9.88 20.58
N PRO A 195 13.46 8.67 20.95
CA PRO A 195 12.83 7.88 22.00
C PRO A 195 12.82 8.60 23.36
N ILE A 196 11.89 8.22 24.23
CA ILE A 196 11.74 8.82 25.57
C ILE A 196 12.98 8.56 26.44
N GLU A 197 13.61 7.39 26.29
CA GLU A 197 14.84 7.02 26.99
C GLU A 197 16.02 7.01 26.03
N SER A 198 17.15 7.58 26.46
CA SER A 198 18.40 7.58 25.71
C SER A 198 18.92 6.15 25.57
N THR A 199 18.51 5.47 24.51
CA THR A 199 19.10 4.19 24.14
C THR A 199 20.46 4.49 23.52
N GLU A 200 21.53 4.01 24.14
CA GLU A 200 22.85 3.96 23.49
C GLU A 200 22.71 3.41 22.06
N LEU A 201 23.58 3.86 21.15
CA LEU A 201 23.75 3.30 19.81
C LEU A 201 24.13 1.81 19.93
N LYS A 202 23.12 0.95 20.03
CA LYS A 202 23.31 -0.48 20.30
C LYS A 202 23.28 -1.34 19.05
N SER A 203 22.77 -0.85 17.93
CA SER A 203 22.41 -1.72 16.81
C SER A 203 23.18 -1.45 15.52
N ASN A 204 23.63 -2.53 14.88
CA ASN A 204 24.16 -2.49 13.52
C ASN A 204 22.99 -2.17 12.56
N ILE A 205 22.86 -0.90 12.16
CA ILE A 205 21.82 -0.44 11.22
C ILE A 205 21.89 -1.12 9.84
N TYR A 206 23.02 -1.76 9.53
CA TYR A 206 23.26 -2.46 8.26
C TYR A 206 22.78 -3.93 8.27
N ALA A 207 22.36 -4.46 9.43
CA ALA A 207 22.04 -5.88 9.62
C ALA A 207 20.99 -6.44 8.64
N ASN A 208 20.15 -5.58 8.06
CA ASN A 208 19.09 -5.94 7.13
C ASN A 208 19.49 -5.86 5.63
N TYR A 209 20.76 -5.58 5.30
CA TYR A 209 21.27 -5.53 3.93
C TYR A 209 21.78 -6.90 3.45
N SER A 210 23.09 -7.10 3.33
CA SER A 210 23.72 -8.25 2.66
C SER A 210 23.19 -9.61 3.14
N ASN A 211 23.12 -9.82 4.46
CA ASN A 211 22.66 -11.09 5.04
C ASN A 211 21.21 -11.42 4.65
N LYS A 212 20.35 -10.41 4.59
CA LYS A 212 18.95 -10.59 4.19
C LYS A 212 18.82 -10.93 2.71
N ILE A 213 19.66 -10.34 1.86
CA ILE A 213 19.69 -10.60 0.42
C ILE A 213 20.16 -12.03 0.17
N LEU A 214 21.28 -12.43 0.77
CA LEU A 214 21.81 -13.80 0.66
C LEU A 214 20.81 -14.84 1.17
N SER A 215 20.19 -14.60 2.33
CA SER A 215 19.17 -15.50 2.88
C SER A 215 17.99 -15.68 1.93
N ARG A 216 17.51 -14.59 1.31
CA ARG A 216 16.41 -14.65 0.33
C ARG A 216 16.82 -15.33 -0.97
N TYR A 217 18.02 -15.04 -1.47
CA TYR A 217 18.54 -15.67 -2.67
C TYR A 217 18.63 -17.19 -2.49
N ASN A 218 19.26 -17.64 -1.41
CA ASN A 218 19.39 -19.06 -1.10
C ASN A 218 18.04 -19.75 -0.88
N HIS A 219 17.10 -19.08 -0.21
CA HIS A 219 15.77 -19.64 0.04
C HIS A 219 14.94 -19.82 -1.25
N TYR A 220 15.16 -18.96 -2.26
CA TYR A 220 14.44 -19.01 -3.54
C TYR A 220 15.34 -19.36 -4.73
N ILE A 221 16.42 -20.12 -4.49
CA ILE A 221 17.47 -20.38 -5.50
C ILE A 221 16.90 -21.00 -6.78
N ASP A 222 15.99 -21.97 -6.66
CA ASP A 222 15.36 -22.64 -7.80
C ASP A 222 14.56 -21.67 -8.68
N THR A 223 13.94 -20.66 -8.06
CA THR A 223 13.21 -19.60 -8.79
C THR A 223 14.18 -18.77 -9.62
N TYR A 224 15.31 -18.35 -9.03
CA TYR A 224 16.32 -17.58 -9.76
C TYR A 224 16.97 -18.38 -10.88
N VAL A 225 17.25 -19.67 -10.67
CA VAL A 225 17.76 -20.56 -11.72
C VAL A 225 16.77 -20.63 -12.89
N SER A 226 15.47 -20.79 -12.61
CA SER A 226 14.44 -20.84 -13.66
C SER A 226 14.34 -19.52 -14.44
N ILE A 227 14.54 -18.38 -13.77
CA ILE A 227 14.58 -17.06 -14.39
C ILE A 227 15.80 -16.96 -15.29
N ASP A 228 16.99 -17.34 -14.81
CA ASP A 228 18.22 -17.30 -15.60
C ASP A 228 18.10 -18.17 -16.87
N GLU A 229 17.51 -19.36 -16.77
CA GLU A 229 17.24 -20.24 -17.92
C GLU A 229 16.26 -19.61 -18.92
N TYR A 230 15.17 -19.01 -18.42
CA TYR A 230 14.23 -18.27 -19.26
C TYR A 230 14.93 -17.13 -20.00
N PHE A 231 15.72 -16.31 -19.29
CA PHE A 231 16.40 -15.18 -19.90
C PHE A 231 17.43 -15.63 -20.94
N LYS A 232 18.23 -16.67 -20.64
CA LYS A 232 19.17 -17.26 -21.61
C LYS A 232 18.50 -17.78 -22.87
N LYS A 233 17.27 -18.30 -22.75
CA LYS A 233 16.50 -18.84 -23.89
C LYS A 233 15.97 -17.74 -24.81
N TYR A 234 15.51 -16.63 -24.25
CA TYR A 234 14.76 -15.60 -25.00
C TYR A 234 15.54 -14.29 -25.24
N PHE A 235 16.67 -14.08 -24.56
CA PHE A 235 17.49 -12.88 -24.68
C PHE A 235 18.96 -13.25 -24.93
N GLU A 236 19.65 -12.47 -25.76
CA GLU A 236 21.07 -12.71 -26.10
C GLU A 236 21.99 -12.68 -24.87
N SER A 237 23.14 -13.33 -25.00
CA SER A 237 24.16 -13.72 -23.99
C SER A 237 24.79 -12.61 -23.12
N SER A 238 24.25 -11.39 -23.15
CA SER A 238 24.72 -10.24 -22.35
C SER A 238 23.98 -10.09 -21.00
N VAL A 239 23.17 -11.06 -20.60
CA VAL A 239 22.42 -11.02 -19.33
C VAL A 239 23.29 -11.58 -18.21
N ILE A 240 23.61 -10.74 -17.23
CA ILE A 240 24.23 -11.18 -15.97
C ILE A 240 23.35 -12.24 -15.30
N SER A 241 23.95 -13.30 -14.79
CA SER A 241 23.20 -14.31 -14.03
C SER A 241 22.66 -13.73 -12.72
N SER A 242 21.61 -14.35 -12.18
CA SER A 242 21.06 -13.97 -10.87
C SER A 242 22.13 -14.07 -9.77
N THR A 243 23.02 -15.06 -9.86
CA THR A 243 24.17 -15.21 -8.94
C THR A 243 25.11 -14.01 -9.01
N GLU A 244 25.57 -13.66 -10.22
CA GLU A 244 26.48 -12.51 -10.43
C GLU A 244 25.83 -11.20 -9.99
N PHE A 245 24.52 -11.06 -10.22
CA PHE A 245 23.77 -9.88 -9.80
C PHE A 245 23.71 -9.77 -8.26
N VAL A 246 23.41 -10.87 -7.56
CA VAL A 246 23.42 -10.91 -6.09
C VAL A 246 24.80 -10.60 -5.54
N ASP A 247 25.87 -11.16 -6.12
CA ASP A 247 27.24 -10.87 -5.72
C ASP A 247 27.60 -9.39 -5.88
N CYS A 248 27.18 -8.77 -6.98
CA CYS A 248 27.37 -7.33 -7.18
C CYS A 248 26.65 -6.50 -6.10
N ILE A 249 25.42 -6.85 -5.75
CA ILE A 249 24.65 -6.15 -4.71
C ILE A 249 25.28 -6.34 -3.32
N VAL A 250 25.69 -7.57 -2.99
CA VAL A 250 26.35 -7.88 -1.72
C VAL A 250 27.66 -7.13 -1.58
N LYS A 251 28.48 -7.08 -2.64
CA LYS A 251 29.72 -6.29 -2.68
C LYS A 251 29.46 -4.80 -2.49
N TYR A 252 28.41 -4.27 -3.12
CA TYR A 252 27.99 -2.88 -2.93
C TYR A 252 27.64 -2.60 -1.46
N PHE A 253 26.82 -3.44 -0.84
CA PHE A 253 26.42 -3.23 0.56
C PHE A 253 27.56 -3.44 1.56
N ALA A 254 28.50 -4.34 1.26
CA ALA A 254 29.72 -4.48 2.06
C ALA A 254 30.56 -3.18 2.05
N GLU A 255 30.71 -2.54 0.89
CA GLU A 255 31.39 -1.24 0.82
C GLU A 255 30.56 -0.13 1.47
N TYR A 256 29.24 -0.14 1.30
CA TYR A 256 28.33 0.82 1.94
C TYR A 256 28.41 0.79 3.47
N GLU A 257 28.46 -0.40 4.07
CA GLU A 257 28.66 -0.61 5.50
C GLU A 257 30.06 -0.19 5.95
N LYS A 258 31.11 -0.63 5.22
CA LYS A 258 32.51 -0.30 5.51
C LYS A 258 32.76 1.22 5.48
N SER A 259 32.17 1.91 4.52
CA SER A 259 32.26 3.37 4.35
C SER A 259 31.27 4.14 5.22
N LYS A 260 30.47 3.46 6.06
CA LYS A 260 29.49 4.04 6.98
C LYS A 260 28.53 5.02 6.30
N ARG A 261 28.03 4.67 5.11
CA ARG A 261 27.14 5.54 4.31
C ARG A 261 25.70 5.59 4.78
N GLY A 262 25.30 4.71 5.70
CA GLY A 262 23.96 4.69 6.29
C GLY A 262 23.70 5.95 7.13
N VAL A 263 22.46 6.41 7.12
CA VAL A 263 22.04 7.57 7.91
C VAL A 263 21.24 7.05 9.09
N HIS A 264 21.87 7.03 10.27
CA HIS A 264 21.22 6.54 11.49
C HIS A 264 19.99 7.39 11.84
N SER A 265 18.92 6.71 12.20
CA SER A 265 17.77 7.25 12.92
C SER A 265 17.48 6.40 14.14
N SER A 266 17.10 7.06 15.24
CA SER A 266 16.62 6.38 16.44
C SER A 266 15.30 5.64 16.19
N ILE A 267 14.53 6.02 15.17
CA ILE A 267 13.26 5.38 14.82
C ILE A 267 13.12 5.29 13.29
N ILE A 268 12.92 4.08 12.77
CA ILE A 268 12.51 3.82 11.39
C ILE A 268 11.25 2.95 11.37
N HIS A 269 10.45 3.05 10.33
CA HIS A 269 9.29 2.18 10.14
C HIS A 269 9.74 0.73 9.83
N GLY A 270 10.75 0.58 8.97
CA GLY A 270 11.36 -0.69 8.57
C GLY A 270 10.68 -1.41 7.39
N ASP A 271 9.48 -0.96 7.00
CA ASP A 271 8.76 -1.40 5.79
C ASP A 271 7.71 -0.38 5.29
N PRO A 272 8.02 0.92 5.08
CA PRO A 272 7.04 1.93 4.69
C PRO A 272 6.72 1.87 3.18
N VAL A 273 6.39 0.68 2.67
CA VAL A 273 5.79 0.55 1.34
C VAL A 273 4.37 1.14 1.36
N PHE A 274 3.85 1.56 0.22
CA PHE A 274 2.55 2.22 0.11
C PHE A 274 1.36 1.37 0.62
N SER A 275 1.50 0.04 0.65
CA SER A 275 0.46 -0.85 1.20
C SER A 275 0.35 -0.76 2.71
N ASN A 276 1.42 -0.28 3.36
CA ASN A 276 1.55 -0.18 4.81
C ASN A 276 1.27 1.25 5.31
N ALA A 277 0.64 2.09 4.48
CA ALA A 277 0.22 3.43 4.86
C ALA A 277 -1.16 3.76 4.32
N LEU A 278 -1.97 4.43 5.14
CA LEU A 278 -3.33 4.84 4.83
C LEU A 278 -3.47 6.35 4.88
N LEU A 279 -4.21 6.90 3.93
CA LEU A 279 -4.74 8.26 3.98
C LEU A 279 -6.19 8.20 4.47
N THR A 280 -6.43 8.82 5.61
CA THR A 280 -7.74 8.90 6.28
C THR A 280 -8.59 10.05 5.72
N SER A 281 -9.90 10.01 5.95
CA SER A 281 -10.85 11.03 5.46
C SER A 281 -10.63 12.42 6.09
N ASP A 282 -10.10 12.46 7.32
CA ASP A 282 -9.65 13.68 8.01
C ASP A 282 -8.20 14.07 7.61
N ASN A 283 -7.69 13.49 6.51
CA ASN A 283 -6.48 13.90 5.83
C ASN A 283 -5.18 13.65 6.64
N ARG A 284 -5.20 12.66 7.55
CA ARG A 284 -4.02 12.15 8.27
C ARG A 284 -3.41 10.95 7.55
N VAL A 285 -2.10 10.79 7.69
CA VAL A 285 -1.38 9.58 7.24
C VAL A 285 -1.17 8.68 8.44
N VAL A 286 -1.57 7.42 8.33
CA VAL A 286 -1.39 6.41 9.37
C VAL A 286 -0.63 5.23 8.79
N PHE A 287 0.48 4.87 9.43
CA PHE A 287 1.33 3.75 9.07
C PHE A 287 0.96 2.51 9.87
N ILE A 288 1.10 1.34 9.25
CA ILE A 288 0.84 0.02 9.83
C ILE A 288 1.96 -0.94 9.45
N ASP A 289 2.00 -2.14 10.03
CA ASP A 289 3.01 -3.16 9.68
C ASP A 289 4.47 -2.69 9.83
N MET A 290 4.76 -1.88 10.84
CA MET A 290 6.12 -1.57 11.26
C MET A 290 6.89 -2.82 11.72
N ARG A 291 8.21 -2.79 11.51
CA ARG A 291 9.03 -4.00 11.66
C ARG A 291 9.55 -4.23 13.07
N GLY A 292 10.04 -3.18 13.73
CA GLY A 292 10.58 -3.22 15.10
C GLY A 292 11.72 -4.21 15.34
N SER A 293 12.47 -4.56 14.29
CA SER A 293 13.66 -5.41 14.39
C SER A 293 14.70 -5.15 13.30
N LEU A 294 15.96 -5.37 13.67
CA LEU A 294 17.12 -5.41 12.78
C LEU A 294 17.66 -6.84 12.77
N ALA A 295 17.51 -7.55 11.63
CA ALA A 295 17.71 -8.99 11.57
C ALA A 295 16.88 -9.73 12.64
N THR A 296 17.55 -10.36 13.62
CA THR A 296 16.90 -11.10 14.72
C THR A 296 16.70 -10.25 15.98
N GLU A 297 17.36 -9.10 16.06
CA GLU A 297 17.38 -8.26 17.25
C GLU A 297 16.21 -7.25 17.24
N LEU A 298 15.56 -7.09 18.39
CA LEU A 298 14.50 -6.09 18.56
C LEU A 298 15.11 -4.69 18.59
N SER A 299 14.62 -3.82 17.72
CA SER A 299 15.11 -2.45 17.57
C SER A 299 14.12 -1.62 16.78
N ILE A 300 13.86 -0.39 17.23
CA ILE A 300 13.17 0.61 16.40
C ILE A 300 14.15 1.51 15.64
N GLN A 301 15.44 1.48 15.99
CA GLN A 301 16.49 2.22 15.29
C GLN A 301 16.82 1.57 13.94
N GLY A 302 17.39 2.34 13.02
CA GLY A 302 17.88 1.83 11.74
C GLY A 302 18.41 2.91 10.82
N ASP A 303 18.57 2.55 9.54
CA ASP A 303 19.03 3.45 8.49
C ASP A 303 17.84 4.10 7.77
N ILE A 304 17.79 5.44 7.71
CA ILE A 304 16.77 6.20 6.99
C ILE A 304 16.69 5.76 5.53
N ASN A 305 17.84 5.47 4.91
CA ASN A 305 17.88 5.05 3.51
C ASN A 305 17.17 3.71 3.28
N TYR A 306 17.08 2.85 4.30
CA TYR A 306 16.32 1.60 4.21
C TYR A 306 14.83 1.88 3.99
N ASP A 307 14.26 2.80 4.77
CA ASP A 307 12.86 3.21 4.64
C ASP A 307 12.62 3.92 3.32
N LEU A 308 13.47 4.88 2.94
CA LEU A 308 13.33 5.59 1.67
C LEU A 308 13.43 4.64 0.46
N ALA A 309 14.27 3.61 0.53
CA ALA A 309 14.32 2.57 -0.50
C ALA A 309 13.01 1.78 -0.61
N LYS A 310 12.26 1.59 0.48
CA LYS A 310 10.92 0.97 0.45
C LYS A 310 9.86 1.87 -0.18
N VAL A 311 9.93 3.17 0.08
CA VAL A 311 9.07 4.14 -0.60
C VAL A 311 9.39 4.17 -2.10
N TYR A 312 10.68 4.17 -2.45
CA TYR A 312 11.12 4.11 -3.83
C TYR A 312 10.68 2.82 -4.52
N GLN A 313 10.78 1.68 -3.84
CA GLN A 313 10.25 0.39 -4.31
C GLN A 313 8.78 0.52 -4.73
N SER A 314 7.94 1.14 -3.89
CA SER A 314 6.54 1.42 -4.23
C SER A 314 6.39 2.26 -5.49
N LEU A 315 7.11 3.38 -5.57
CA LEU A 315 7.08 4.29 -6.72
C LEU A 315 7.55 3.62 -8.03
N THR A 316 8.43 2.62 -7.96
CA THR A 316 8.95 1.90 -9.14
C THR A 316 8.00 0.82 -9.69
N GLY A 317 6.83 0.62 -9.08
CA GLY A 317 5.80 -0.27 -9.62
C GLY A 317 5.53 -1.52 -8.80
N TYR A 318 6.13 -1.67 -7.62
CA TYR A 318 5.88 -2.78 -6.71
C TYR A 318 4.38 -2.97 -6.42
N ASP A 319 3.66 -1.88 -6.16
CA ASP A 319 2.23 -1.91 -5.83
C ASP A 319 1.35 -2.35 -7.02
N PHE A 320 1.75 -2.05 -8.26
CA PHE A 320 1.05 -2.54 -9.45
C PHE A 320 1.20 -4.05 -9.59
N ILE A 321 2.37 -4.61 -9.28
CA ILE A 321 2.57 -6.07 -9.29
C ILE A 321 1.75 -6.71 -8.17
N LEU A 322 1.82 -6.17 -6.95
CA LEU A 322 1.10 -6.67 -5.79
C LEU A 322 -0.42 -6.75 -6.02
N LEU A 323 -0.99 -5.74 -6.69
CA LEU A 323 -2.42 -5.65 -6.99
C LEU A 323 -2.81 -6.28 -8.34
N ASN A 324 -1.88 -6.97 -9.02
CA ASN A 324 -2.10 -7.59 -10.33
C ASN A 324 -2.55 -6.60 -11.42
N LYS A 325 -2.03 -5.37 -11.36
CA LYS A 325 -2.23 -4.27 -12.33
C LYS A 325 -0.99 -4.03 -13.20
N ALA A 326 -0.16 -5.05 -13.43
CA ALA A 326 1.09 -4.91 -14.18
C ALA A 326 0.87 -4.44 -15.64
N GLU A 327 -0.26 -4.81 -16.26
CA GLU A 327 -0.62 -4.35 -17.60
C GLU A 327 -0.80 -2.83 -17.67
N LEU A 328 -1.39 -2.22 -16.63
CA LEU A 328 -1.57 -0.77 -16.54
C LEU A 328 -0.22 -0.02 -16.51
N LEU A 329 0.79 -0.60 -15.83
CA LEU A 329 2.15 -0.06 -15.81
C LEU A 329 2.74 0.00 -17.24
N SER A 330 2.53 -1.06 -18.03
CA SER A 330 3.00 -1.14 -19.42
C SER A 330 2.36 -0.08 -20.31
N THR A 331 1.07 0.20 -20.10
CA THR A 331 0.32 1.24 -20.83
C THR A 331 0.80 2.63 -20.47
N ILE A 332 0.98 2.93 -19.17
CA ILE A 332 1.50 4.23 -18.70
C ILE A 332 2.90 4.50 -19.28
N ALA A 333 3.79 3.50 -19.23
CA ALA A 333 5.15 3.62 -19.74
C ALA A 333 5.19 3.96 -21.24
N ARG A 334 4.30 3.36 -22.05
CA ARG A 334 4.16 3.63 -23.49
C ARG A 334 3.62 5.05 -23.77
N THR A 335 2.71 5.54 -22.94
CA THR A 335 2.15 6.90 -23.10
C THR A 335 3.17 7.99 -22.77
N LEU A 336 3.95 7.81 -21.70
CA LEU A 336 5.01 8.75 -21.29
C LEU A 336 6.21 8.80 -22.24
N THR A 337 6.49 7.71 -22.96
CA THR A 337 7.54 7.69 -23.99
C THR A 337 7.09 8.41 -25.26
N ARG A 338 5.80 8.36 -25.61
CA ARG A 338 5.24 9.15 -26.72
C ARG A 338 5.23 10.65 -26.44
N SER A 339 4.92 11.08 -25.21
CA SER A 339 4.90 12.52 -24.86
C SER A 339 6.28 13.19 -24.73
N LYS A 340 7.38 12.46 -24.96
CA LYS A 340 8.74 13.01 -25.09
C LYS A 340 9.26 13.02 -26.53
N LEU A 341 8.46 12.54 -27.48
CA LEU A 341 8.77 12.48 -28.90
C LEU A 341 7.95 13.47 -29.75
N ASP A 342 7.02 14.19 -29.11
CA ASP A 342 6.34 15.40 -29.61
C ASP A 342 6.83 16.60 -28.78
#